data_AF-A0A951ZLB0-F1
#
_entry.id   AF-A0A951ZLB0-F1
#
_cell.length_a   1.000
_cell.length_b   1.000
_cell.length_c   1.000
_cell.angle_alpha   90.00
_cell.angle_beta   90.00
_cell.angle_gamma   90.00
#
_symmetry.space_group_name_H-M   'P 1'
#
loop_
_entity.id
_entity.type
_entity.pdbx_description
1 polymer ?
#
loop_
_entity_poly.entity_id
_entity_poly.type
_entity_poly.pdbx_seq_one_letter_code
_entity_poly.pdbx_strand_id
1 'polypeptide(L)'
;MENELTRTTEKIRNQIHPFRIKSPNDERGMNELIRRRISVLIEDEQACNIVRNQLSIIARESDFINAFTESGIFSGAGLLSEIFRRISLSLIPEVYPANDFRTFIKCIFFRKNDYKWILSFDDETRDLLWYVLNKEDMLRRVLLPSVANALVVLSHRIASLGLENELADKMPEIDKLDSPFIRQSEFVIQFASILEKAETSIQPTDALYN
;
A
#
# COMPACT_ATOMS: atom_id res chain seq x y z
N MET A 1 1.26 -26.34 -7.01
CA MET A 1 0.48 -26.30 -5.76
C MET A 1 0.17 -24.83 -5.52
N GLU A 2 -1.09 -24.43 -5.63
CA GLU A 2 -1.46 -23.01 -5.56
C GLU A 2 -1.26 -22.46 -4.14
N ASN A 3 -0.52 -21.35 -4.01
CA ASN A 3 -0.17 -20.74 -2.73
C ASN A 3 -1.46 -20.23 -2.03
N GLU A 4 -1.50 -20.31 -0.69
CA GLU A 4 -2.59 -19.79 0.15
C GLU A 4 -2.90 -18.32 -0.14
N LEU A 5 -1.88 -17.51 -0.38
CA LEU A 5 -2.03 -16.11 -0.79
C LEU A 5 -2.80 -15.98 -2.10
N THR A 6 -2.48 -16.79 -3.12
CA THR A 6 -3.17 -16.79 -4.41
C THR A 6 -4.64 -17.16 -4.24
N ARG A 7 -4.94 -18.25 -3.54
CA ARG A 7 -6.33 -18.68 -3.27
C ARG A 7 -7.14 -17.64 -2.52
N THR A 8 -6.53 -17.00 -1.52
CA THR A 8 -7.17 -15.95 -0.73
C THR A 8 -7.46 -14.72 -1.59
N THR A 9 -6.51 -14.34 -2.45
CA THR A 9 -6.67 -13.25 -3.42
C THR A 9 -7.84 -13.51 -4.37
N GLU A 10 -7.96 -14.73 -4.89
CA GLU A 10 -9.06 -15.09 -5.78
C GLU A 10 -10.44 -15.05 -5.10
N LYS A 11 -10.50 -15.50 -3.83
CA LYS A 11 -11.74 -15.41 -3.03
C LYS A 11 -12.18 -13.96 -2.87
N ILE A 12 -11.28 -13.06 -2.48
CA ILE A 12 -11.60 -11.64 -2.35
C ILE A 12 -11.99 -11.05 -3.71
N ARG A 13 -11.27 -11.38 -4.79
CA ARG A 13 -11.64 -10.93 -6.16
C ARG A 13 -13.09 -11.30 -6.49
N ASN A 14 -13.50 -12.53 -6.20
CA ASN A 14 -14.85 -13.01 -6.48
C ASN A 14 -15.91 -12.35 -5.60
N GLN A 15 -15.57 -12.00 -4.35
CA GLN A 15 -16.44 -11.23 -3.47
C GLN A 15 -16.58 -9.78 -3.93
N ILE A 16 -15.51 -9.16 -4.43
CA ILE A 16 -15.49 -7.76 -4.85
C ILE A 16 -16.12 -7.56 -6.23
N HIS A 17 -15.94 -8.50 -7.15
CA HIS A 17 -16.38 -8.39 -8.54
C HIS A 17 -17.86 -7.99 -8.74
N PRO A 18 -18.83 -8.48 -7.94
CA PRO A 18 -20.23 -8.08 -8.03
C PRO A 18 -20.52 -6.62 -7.65
N PHE A 19 -19.63 -5.94 -6.91
CA PHE A 19 -19.80 -4.56 -6.45
C PHE A 19 -19.30 -3.52 -7.45
N ARG A 20 -18.70 -3.94 -8.57
CA ARG A 20 -18.13 -3.03 -9.56
C ARG A 20 -19.19 -2.36 -10.40
N ILE A 21 -18.92 -1.10 -10.75
CA ILE A 21 -19.72 -0.30 -11.66
C ILE A 21 -19.95 -1.04 -12.98
N LYS A 22 -21.22 -1.16 -13.38
CA LYS A 22 -21.61 -1.54 -14.75
C LYS A 22 -21.75 -0.32 -15.66
N SER A 23 -22.05 0.86 -15.12
CA SER A 23 -22.20 2.13 -15.86
C SER A 23 -21.67 3.33 -15.07
N PRO A 24 -20.74 4.15 -15.60
CA PRO A 24 -20.10 5.26 -14.89
C PRO A 24 -21.02 6.41 -14.41
N ASN A 25 -22.28 6.45 -14.84
CA ASN A 25 -23.20 7.58 -14.57
C ASN A 25 -24.11 7.39 -13.34
N ASP A 26 -23.96 6.30 -12.58
CA ASP A 26 -24.83 5.98 -11.43
C ASP A 26 -24.04 5.86 -10.12
N GLU A 27 -23.32 6.92 -9.76
CA GLU A 27 -22.51 6.96 -8.52
C GLU A 27 -23.38 6.83 -7.26
N ARG A 28 -24.57 7.44 -7.25
CA ARG A 28 -25.51 7.36 -6.11
C ARG A 28 -26.04 5.94 -5.90
N GLY A 29 -26.58 5.32 -6.96
CA GLY A 29 -27.09 3.94 -6.87
C GLY A 29 -26.00 2.93 -6.52
N MET A 30 -24.75 3.20 -6.91
CA MET A 30 -23.60 2.40 -6.53
C MET A 30 -23.27 2.51 -5.04
N ASN A 31 -23.15 3.73 -4.49
CA ASN A 31 -22.86 3.90 -3.06
C ASN A 31 -23.95 3.23 -2.21
N GLU A 32 -25.24 3.40 -2.54
CA GLU A 32 -26.34 2.71 -1.86
C GLU A 32 -26.23 1.18 -1.94
N LEU A 33 -25.90 0.63 -3.11
CA LEU A 33 -25.71 -0.81 -3.30
C LEU A 33 -24.59 -1.37 -2.44
N ILE A 34 -23.45 -0.68 -2.39
CA ILE A 34 -22.28 -1.06 -1.62
C ILE A 34 -22.62 -1.00 -0.12
N ARG A 35 -23.19 0.11 0.34
CA ARG A 35 -23.60 0.29 1.74
C ARG A 35 -24.55 -0.82 2.18
N ARG A 36 -25.61 -1.10 1.43
CA ARG A 36 -26.56 -2.18 1.75
C ARG A 36 -25.87 -3.53 1.92
N ARG A 37 -24.88 -3.83 1.08
CA ARG A 37 -24.16 -5.10 1.10
C ARG A 37 -23.16 -5.19 2.24
N ILE A 38 -22.48 -4.08 2.55
CA ILE A 38 -21.63 -3.97 3.73
C ILE A 38 -22.47 -4.09 4.99
N SER A 39 -23.66 -3.47 5.07
CA SER A 39 -24.57 -3.63 6.22
C SER A 39 -24.94 -5.09 6.46
N VAL A 40 -25.31 -5.84 5.41
CA VAL A 40 -25.57 -7.28 5.51
C VAL A 40 -24.33 -8.06 5.97
N LEU A 41 -23.14 -7.68 5.50
CA LEU A 41 -21.90 -8.29 5.94
C LEU A 41 -21.61 -8.00 7.43
N ILE A 42 -21.88 -6.77 7.88
CA ILE A 42 -21.70 -6.33 9.28
C ILE A 42 -22.65 -7.05 10.22
N GLU A 43 -23.88 -7.35 9.79
CA GLU A 43 -24.85 -8.11 10.56
C GLU A 43 -24.43 -9.58 10.79
N ASP A 44 -23.56 -10.13 9.93
CA ASP A 44 -23.00 -11.48 10.06
C ASP A 44 -21.55 -11.43 10.58
N GLU A 45 -21.41 -11.62 11.90
CA GLU A 45 -20.10 -11.62 12.56
C GLU A 45 -19.14 -12.68 12.00
N GLN A 46 -19.64 -13.85 11.59
CA GLN A 46 -18.81 -14.90 11.01
C GLN A 46 -18.29 -14.49 9.64
N ALA A 47 -19.15 -13.92 8.79
CA ALA A 47 -18.76 -13.41 7.49
C ALA A 47 -17.75 -12.25 7.60
N CYS A 48 -17.96 -11.31 8.52
CA CYS A 48 -16.99 -10.26 8.83
C CYS A 48 -15.62 -10.84 9.24
N ASN A 49 -15.60 -11.84 10.13
CA ASN A 49 -14.36 -12.48 10.57
C ASN A 49 -13.64 -13.21 9.44
N ILE A 50 -14.37 -13.82 8.50
CA ILE A 50 -13.79 -14.43 7.30
C ILE A 50 -13.09 -13.38 6.45
N VAL A 51 -13.74 -12.26 6.14
CA VAL A 51 -13.15 -11.18 5.33
C VAL A 51 -11.92 -10.60 6.02
N ARG A 52 -12.00 -10.33 7.33
CA ARG A 52 -10.86 -9.83 8.11
C ARG A 52 -9.69 -10.80 8.10
N ASN A 53 -9.94 -12.09 8.28
CA ASN A 53 -8.87 -13.10 8.27
C ASN A 53 -8.24 -13.25 6.89
N GLN A 54 -9.02 -13.17 5.81
CA GLN A 54 -8.48 -13.17 4.45
C GLN A 54 -7.54 -11.97 4.26
N LEU A 55 -7.97 -10.77 4.66
CA LEU A 55 -7.13 -9.57 4.61
C LEU A 55 -5.88 -9.68 5.48
N SER A 56 -5.97 -10.32 6.66
CA SER A 56 -4.81 -10.61 7.51
C SER A 56 -3.78 -11.49 6.81
N ILE A 57 -4.23 -12.53 6.09
CA ILE A 57 -3.33 -13.40 5.32
C ILE A 57 -2.63 -12.58 4.25
N ILE A 58 -3.37 -11.78 3.48
CA ILE A 58 -2.75 -10.93 2.46
C ILE A 58 -1.76 -9.95 3.07
N ALA A 59 -2.12 -9.29 4.16
CA ALA A 59 -1.22 -8.38 4.84
C ALA A 59 0.05 -9.11 5.29
N ARG A 60 -0.06 -10.27 5.95
CA ARG A 60 1.12 -10.97 6.47
C ARG A 60 2.03 -11.56 5.39
N GLU A 61 1.44 -12.03 4.30
CA GLU A 61 2.17 -12.76 3.25
C GLU A 61 2.63 -11.84 2.12
N SER A 62 2.23 -10.56 2.12
CA SER A 62 2.63 -9.61 1.08
C SER A 62 3.84 -8.76 1.49
N ASP A 63 4.74 -8.53 0.53
CA ASP A 63 5.76 -7.50 0.58
C ASP A 63 5.16 -6.16 0.10
N PHE A 64 5.16 -5.18 1.00
CA PHE A 64 4.65 -3.84 0.74
C PHE A 64 5.74 -2.83 0.40
N ILE A 65 7.03 -3.16 0.56
CA ILE A 65 8.13 -2.20 0.38
C ILE A 65 8.06 -1.63 -1.03
N ASN A 66 8.02 -2.48 -2.06
CA ASN A 66 7.92 -2.02 -3.44
C ASN A 66 6.61 -1.28 -3.72
N ALA A 67 5.50 -1.65 -3.07
CA ALA A 67 4.24 -0.92 -3.21
C ALA A 67 4.36 0.51 -2.67
N PHE A 68 5.10 0.73 -1.57
CA PHE A 68 5.28 2.05 -0.97
C PHE A 68 6.45 2.86 -1.57
N THR A 69 7.47 2.21 -2.12
CA THR A 69 8.65 2.89 -2.68
C THR A 69 8.56 3.16 -4.17
N GLU A 70 7.82 2.34 -4.93
CA GLU A 70 7.70 2.45 -6.39
C GLU A 70 6.35 3.03 -6.83
N SER A 71 5.39 3.25 -5.91
CA SER A 71 4.15 3.95 -6.24
C SER A 71 4.39 5.45 -6.35
N GLY A 72 4.52 5.94 -7.59
CA GLY A 72 4.49 7.37 -7.88
C GLY A 72 5.74 8.18 -7.51
N ILE A 73 6.81 7.56 -7.00
CA ILE A 73 8.10 8.23 -6.73
C ILE A 73 9.10 7.88 -7.83
N PHE A 74 9.69 8.93 -8.41
CA PHE A 74 10.72 8.87 -9.44
C PHE A 74 11.82 7.86 -9.06
N SER A 75 11.94 6.77 -9.82
CA SER A 75 13.15 5.96 -9.81
C SER A 75 14.30 6.89 -10.19
N GLY A 76 15.33 7.00 -9.35
CA GLY A 76 16.47 7.92 -9.47
C GLY A 76 17.41 7.63 -10.65
N ALA A 77 16.83 7.40 -11.82
CA ALA A 77 17.50 7.34 -13.09
C ALA A 77 17.09 8.62 -13.83
N GLY A 78 18.04 9.37 -14.36
CA GLY A 78 17.81 10.69 -14.99
C GLY A 78 16.59 10.74 -15.93
N LEU A 79 16.10 11.95 -16.19
CA LEU A 79 14.86 12.23 -16.94
C LEU A 79 14.65 11.37 -18.21
N LEU A 80 15.72 11.02 -18.93
CA LEU A 80 15.70 10.19 -20.15
C LEU A 80 15.46 8.69 -19.89
N SER A 81 15.98 8.12 -18.80
CA SER A 81 15.68 6.74 -18.41
C SER A 81 14.24 6.56 -17.94
N GLU A 82 13.64 7.60 -17.35
CA GLU A 82 12.22 7.60 -16.99
C GLU A 82 11.31 7.69 -18.24
N ILE A 83 11.73 8.43 -19.27
CA ILE A 83 11.07 8.46 -20.58
C ILE A 83 11.17 7.07 -21.24
N PHE A 84 12.35 6.44 -21.24
CA PHE A 84 12.52 5.07 -21.75
C PHE A 84 11.78 4.01 -20.92
N ARG A 85 11.70 4.16 -19.60
CA ARG A 85 10.92 3.26 -18.72
C ARG A 85 9.43 3.37 -19.03
N ARG A 86 8.87 4.58 -19.15
CA ARG A 86 7.46 4.77 -19.53
C ARG A 86 7.13 4.22 -20.92
N ILE A 87 8.07 4.29 -21.86
CA ILE A 87 7.94 3.68 -23.20
C ILE A 87 8.07 2.15 -23.14
N SER A 88 8.99 1.62 -22.31
CA SER A 88 9.21 0.19 -22.07
C SER A 88 8.03 -0.49 -21.34
N LEU A 89 7.40 0.20 -20.39
CA LEU A 89 6.21 -0.27 -19.66
C LEU A 89 4.96 -0.38 -20.52
N SER A 90 4.93 0.29 -21.68
CA SER A 90 3.91 0.09 -22.69
C SER A 90 4.16 -1.15 -23.56
N LEU A 91 5.35 -1.76 -23.48
CA LEU A 91 5.80 -2.87 -24.33
C LEU A 91 6.01 -4.18 -23.57
N ILE A 92 6.22 -4.16 -22.25
CA ILE A 92 6.43 -5.37 -21.44
C ILE A 92 5.52 -5.33 -20.20
N PRO A 93 4.57 -6.29 -20.05
CA PRO A 93 3.78 -6.41 -18.83
C PRO A 93 4.70 -6.63 -17.63
N GLU A 94 4.68 -5.73 -16.64
CA GLU A 94 5.42 -5.93 -15.39
C GLU A 94 4.90 -7.17 -14.66
N VAL A 95 5.73 -8.22 -14.63
CA VAL A 95 5.53 -9.41 -13.80
C VAL A 95 6.11 -9.11 -12.42
N TYR A 96 5.24 -8.84 -11.46
CA TYR A 96 5.64 -8.67 -10.07
C TYR A 96 5.85 -10.04 -9.41
N PRO A 97 6.72 -10.13 -8.37
CA PRO A 97 6.80 -11.30 -7.51
C PRO A 97 5.43 -11.72 -6.96
N ALA A 98 5.24 -13.02 -6.72
CA ALA A 98 3.95 -13.56 -6.28
C ALA A 98 3.48 -13.00 -4.92
N ASN A 99 4.41 -12.60 -4.05
CA ASN A 99 4.15 -11.98 -2.76
C ASN A 99 4.18 -10.45 -2.80
N ASP A 100 4.41 -9.80 -3.95
CA ASP A 100 4.36 -8.34 -4.03
C ASP A 100 2.90 -7.87 -3.84
N PHE A 101 2.64 -6.94 -2.93
CA PHE A 101 1.29 -6.42 -2.70
C PHE A 101 0.65 -5.83 -3.97
N ARG A 102 1.45 -5.32 -4.92
CA ARG A 102 0.95 -4.85 -6.21
C ARG A 102 0.36 -5.98 -7.06
N THR A 103 0.83 -7.22 -6.92
CA THR A 103 0.23 -8.41 -7.54
C THR A 103 -1.19 -8.62 -7.03
N PHE A 104 -1.38 -8.51 -5.71
CA PHE A 104 -2.69 -8.61 -5.08
C PHE A 104 -3.66 -7.52 -5.57
N ILE A 105 -3.20 -6.26 -5.58
CA ILE A 105 -3.99 -5.12 -6.09
C ILE A 105 -4.37 -5.32 -7.56
N LYS A 106 -3.43 -5.74 -8.42
CA LYS A 106 -3.72 -6.04 -9.84
C LYS A 106 -4.75 -7.16 -10.00
N CYS A 107 -4.70 -8.20 -9.17
CA CYS A 107 -5.65 -9.31 -9.21
C CYS A 107 -7.07 -8.88 -8.78
N ILE A 108 -7.18 -8.07 -7.72
CA ILE A 108 -8.47 -7.60 -7.23
C ILE A 108 -9.06 -6.49 -8.09
N PHE A 109 -8.25 -5.56 -8.56
CA PHE A 109 -8.68 -4.39 -9.32
C PHE A 109 -8.22 -4.50 -10.78
N PHE A 110 -8.55 -5.63 -11.42
CA PHE A 110 -8.04 -6.00 -12.74
C PHE A 110 -8.62 -5.19 -13.92
N ARG A 111 -9.71 -4.41 -13.74
CA ARG A 111 -10.27 -3.62 -14.84
C ARG A 111 -9.63 -2.25 -14.89
N LYS A 112 -9.38 -1.77 -16.11
CA LYS A 112 -8.79 -0.45 -16.40
C LYS A 112 -9.49 0.73 -15.68
N ASN A 113 -10.79 0.62 -15.42
CA ASN A 113 -11.59 1.66 -14.79
C ASN A 113 -11.88 1.43 -13.30
N ASP A 114 -11.28 0.41 -12.66
CA ASP A 114 -11.52 0.12 -11.24
C ASP A 114 -11.07 1.29 -10.34
N TYR A 115 -10.10 2.10 -10.76
CA TYR A 115 -9.72 3.32 -10.04
C TYR A 115 -10.84 4.36 -9.97
N LYS A 116 -11.65 4.52 -11.03
CA LYS A 116 -12.80 5.44 -11.03
C LYS A 116 -13.87 4.96 -10.06
N TRP A 117 -14.06 3.65 -9.98
CA TRP A 117 -14.98 3.02 -9.06
C TRP A 117 -14.59 3.28 -7.60
N ILE A 118 -13.34 3.04 -7.21
CA ILE A 118 -12.87 3.30 -5.84
C ILE A 118 -12.99 4.79 -5.49
N LEU A 119 -12.63 5.68 -6.42
CA LEU A 119 -12.67 7.13 -6.18
C LEU A 119 -14.09 7.69 -6.05
N SER A 120 -15.09 6.99 -6.60
CA SER A 120 -16.49 7.40 -6.51
C SER A 120 -17.18 7.07 -5.17
N PHE A 121 -16.46 6.43 -4.23
CA PHE A 121 -16.98 6.21 -2.87
C PHE A 121 -17.09 7.53 -2.12
N ASP A 122 -18.26 7.81 -1.57
CA ASP A 122 -18.46 8.88 -0.62
C ASP A 122 -17.96 8.48 0.78
N ASP A 123 -17.92 9.46 1.69
CA ASP A 123 -17.31 9.28 3.01
C ASP A 123 -18.03 8.22 3.84
N GLU A 124 -19.37 8.17 3.82
CA GLU A 124 -20.12 7.11 4.52
C GLU A 124 -19.79 5.70 4.00
N THR A 125 -19.63 5.56 2.69
CA THR A 125 -19.23 4.27 2.09
C THR A 125 -17.81 3.90 2.47
N ARG A 126 -16.89 4.88 2.52
CA ARG A 126 -15.51 4.68 2.97
C ARG A 126 -15.47 4.28 4.45
N ASP A 127 -16.26 4.90 5.30
CA ASP A 127 -16.32 4.60 6.73
C ASP A 127 -16.83 3.18 6.99
N LEU A 128 -17.88 2.76 6.28
CA LEU A 128 -18.40 1.39 6.36
C LEU A 128 -17.39 0.36 5.85
N LEU A 129 -16.67 0.65 4.78
CA LEU A 129 -15.57 -0.19 4.32
C LEU A 129 -14.49 -0.28 5.40
N TRP A 130 -14.05 0.86 5.95
CA TRP A 130 -13.06 0.88 7.02
C TRP A 130 -13.49 0.05 8.22
N TYR A 131 -14.74 0.12 8.64
CA TYR A 131 -15.28 -0.68 9.75
C TYR A 131 -15.14 -2.20 9.51
N VAL A 132 -15.41 -2.67 8.29
CA VAL A 132 -15.23 -4.09 7.93
C VAL A 132 -13.75 -4.46 7.94
N LEU A 133 -12.89 -3.59 7.38
CA LEU A 133 -11.45 -3.78 7.32
C LEU A 133 -10.78 -3.71 8.71
N ASN A 134 -11.44 -3.10 9.70
CA ASN A 134 -10.82 -2.72 10.96
C ASN A 134 -10.51 -3.94 11.85
N LYS A 135 -9.28 -4.44 11.73
CA LYS A 135 -8.47 -4.95 12.84
C LYS A 135 -7.27 -4.02 12.97
N GLU A 136 -7.51 -2.81 13.46
CA GLU A 136 -6.57 -1.68 13.55
C GLU A 136 -5.21 -2.16 14.03
N ASP A 137 -5.17 -2.92 15.12
CA ASP A 137 -3.92 -3.44 15.68
C ASP A 137 -3.17 -4.40 14.76
N MET A 138 -3.87 -5.31 14.07
CA MET A 138 -3.24 -6.31 13.22
C MET A 138 -2.71 -5.70 11.93
N LEU A 139 -3.53 -4.88 11.25
CA LEU A 139 -3.08 -4.19 10.03
C LEU A 139 -1.97 -3.19 10.34
N ARG A 140 -2.09 -2.44 11.44
CA ARG A 140 -1.03 -1.54 11.91
C ARG A 140 0.26 -2.31 12.14
N ARG A 141 0.21 -3.46 12.83
CA ARG A 141 1.42 -4.26 13.12
C ARG A 141 2.13 -4.79 11.89
N VAL A 142 1.39 -5.02 10.82
CA VAL A 142 1.95 -5.55 9.57
C VAL A 142 2.43 -4.42 8.66
N LEU A 143 1.65 -3.34 8.57
CA LEU A 143 1.93 -2.24 7.65
C LEU A 143 2.97 -1.27 8.21
N LEU A 144 3.00 -1.02 9.52
CA LEU A 144 3.88 -0.01 10.12
C LEU A 144 5.37 -0.32 9.91
N PRO A 145 5.86 -1.57 10.10
CA PRO A 145 7.24 -1.92 9.77
C PRO A 145 7.55 -1.74 8.28
N SER A 146 6.60 -2.10 7.42
CA SER A 146 6.75 -1.96 5.97
C SER A 146 6.82 -0.48 5.54
N VAL A 147 6.01 0.38 6.16
CA VAL A 147 6.03 1.84 5.95
C VAL A 147 7.34 2.44 6.47
N ALA A 148 7.80 2.04 7.66
CA ALA A 148 9.07 2.48 8.23
C ALA A 148 10.25 2.13 7.30
N ASN A 149 10.29 0.89 6.80
CA ASN A 149 11.28 0.45 5.82
C ASN A 149 11.21 1.24 4.51
N ALA A 150 10.00 1.46 3.99
CA ALA A 150 9.80 2.25 2.78
C ALA A 150 10.28 3.69 2.94
N LEU A 151 10.01 4.32 4.09
CA LEU A 151 10.50 5.67 4.42
C LEU A 151 12.03 5.73 4.40
N VAL A 152 12.71 4.75 5.01
CA VAL A 152 14.19 4.68 4.99
C VAL A 152 14.73 4.55 3.56
N VAL A 153 14.15 3.65 2.76
CA VAL A 153 14.53 3.47 1.35
C VAL A 153 14.36 4.76 0.55
N LEU A 154 13.22 5.44 0.71
CA LEU A 154 12.94 6.71 0.03
C LEU A 154 13.90 7.82 0.48
N SER A 155 14.21 7.91 1.78
CA SER A 155 15.16 8.90 2.30
C SER A 155 16.54 8.74 1.71
N HIS A 156 17.06 7.51 1.64
CA HIS A 156 18.36 7.26 1.04
C HIS A 156 18.39 7.58 -0.46
N ARG A 157 17.29 7.30 -1.19
CA ARG A 157 17.16 7.69 -2.60
C ARG A 157 17.19 9.21 -2.76
N ILE A 158 16.45 9.95 -1.94
CA ILE A 158 16.46 11.42 -1.93
C ILE A 158 17.86 11.95 -1.61
N ALA A 159 18.53 11.40 -0.60
CA ALA A 159 19.89 11.76 -0.24
C ALA A 159 20.87 11.53 -1.40
N SER A 160 20.74 10.40 -2.09
CA SER A 160 21.59 10.08 -3.26
C SER A 160 21.37 11.07 -4.40
N LEU A 161 20.11 11.36 -4.75
CA LEU A 161 19.76 12.36 -5.77
C LEU A 161 20.25 13.77 -5.41
N GLY A 162 20.14 14.13 -4.12
CA GLY A 162 20.59 15.41 -3.59
C GLY A 162 22.09 15.63 -3.64
N LEU A 163 22.87 14.56 -3.80
CA LEU A 163 24.33 14.59 -3.90
C LEU A 163 24.83 14.43 -5.35
N GLU A 164 23.95 14.26 -6.32
CA GLU A 164 24.33 14.21 -7.74
C GLU A 164 24.89 15.56 -8.22
N ASN A 165 25.89 15.51 -9.10
CA ASN A 165 26.64 16.69 -9.54
C ASN A 165 25.75 17.75 -10.21
N GLU A 166 24.66 17.34 -10.89
CA GLU A 166 23.73 18.25 -11.54
C GLU A 166 23.00 19.19 -10.56
N LEU A 167 22.83 18.75 -9.29
CA LEU A 167 22.24 19.56 -8.24
C LEU A 167 23.29 20.36 -7.47
N ALA A 168 24.47 19.78 -7.24
CA ALA A 168 25.62 20.48 -6.64
C ALA A 168 26.03 21.72 -7.46
N ASP A 169 25.97 21.63 -8.79
CA ASP A 169 26.26 22.76 -9.69
C ASP A 169 25.20 23.87 -9.62
N LYS A 170 23.94 23.52 -9.32
CA LYS A 170 22.81 24.46 -9.21
C LYS A 170 22.63 25.02 -7.80
N MET A 171 23.20 24.36 -6.79
CA MET A 171 23.13 24.74 -5.37
C MET A 171 24.53 24.70 -4.74
N PRO A 172 25.48 25.54 -5.19
CA PRO A 172 26.87 25.53 -4.74
C PRO A 172 27.03 25.93 -3.26
N GLU A 173 26.00 26.52 -2.65
CA GLU A 173 25.97 26.89 -1.23
C GLU A 173 25.76 25.68 -0.30
N ILE A 174 25.35 24.53 -0.84
CA ILE A 174 25.17 23.30 -0.07
C ILE A 174 26.52 22.62 0.10
N ASP A 175 27.05 22.66 1.33
CA ASP A 175 28.19 21.81 1.71
C ASP A 175 27.78 20.34 1.59
N LYS A 176 28.54 19.55 0.83
CA LYS A 176 28.28 18.11 0.68
C LYS A 176 28.37 17.36 2.02
N LEU A 177 29.20 17.85 2.96
CA LEU A 177 29.35 17.27 4.30
C LEU A 177 28.19 17.65 5.24
N ASP A 178 27.49 18.76 4.98
CA ASP A 178 26.29 19.19 5.75
C ASP A 178 25.06 19.32 4.84
N SER A 179 24.91 18.37 3.92
CA SER A 179 23.83 18.40 2.95
C SER A 179 22.47 18.24 3.66
N PRO A 180 21.47 19.10 3.36
CA PRO A 180 20.14 18.98 3.95
C PRO A 180 19.47 17.64 3.60
N PHE A 181 19.85 17.02 2.48
CA PHE A 181 19.34 15.71 2.07
C PHE A 181 19.92 14.57 2.92
N ILE A 182 21.19 14.66 3.31
CA ILE A 182 21.81 13.70 4.23
C ILE A 182 21.20 13.82 5.62
N ARG A 183 21.10 15.05 6.12
CA ARG A 183 20.45 15.33 7.40
C ARG A 183 19.00 14.82 7.44
N GLN A 184 18.24 15.02 6.36
CA GLN A 184 16.88 14.47 6.23
C GLN A 184 16.88 12.94 6.32
N SER A 185 17.82 12.26 5.67
CA SER A 185 17.93 10.80 5.73
C SER A 185 18.22 10.31 7.14
N GLU A 186 19.13 10.97 7.87
CA GLU A 186 19.44 10.64 9.26
C GLU A 186 18.22 10.79 10.17
N PHE A 187 17.46 11.88 10.02
CA PHE A 187 16.22 12.09 10.77
C PHE A 187 15.18 11.01 10.49
N VAL A 188 14.98 10.63 9.23
CA VAL A 188 14.01 9.59 8.87
C VAL A 188 14.41 8.22 9.43
N ILE A 189 15.70 7.87 9.41
CA ILE A 189 16.18 6.63 10.03
C ILE A 189 15.90 6.62 11.53
N GLN A 190 16.18 7.74 12.22
CA GLN A 190 15.87 7.86 13.65
C GLN A 190 14.37 7.73 13.90
N PHE A 191 13.54 8.42 13.12
CA PHE A 191 12.10 8.36 13.22
C PHE A 191 11.56 6.94 12.98
N ALA A 192 12.02 6.24 11.95
CA ALA A 192 11.66 4.85 11.67
C ALA A 192 12.01 3.93 12.85
N SER A 193 13.19 4.12 13.46
CA SER A 193 13.59 3.33 14.64
C SER A 193 12.69 3.59 15.86
N ILE A 194 12.18 4.81 16.01
CA ILE A 194 11.22 5.15 17.08
C ILE A 194 9.87 4.46 16.81
N LEU A 195 9.41 4.45 15.56
CA LEU A 195 8.17 3.76 15.18
C LEU A 195 8.24 2.27 15.48
N GLU A 196 9.34 1.59 15.12
CA GLU A 196 9.55 0.17 15.43
C GLU A 196 9.58 -0.11 16.94
N LYS A 197 10.28 0.74 17.71
CA LYS A 197 10.37 0.61 19.17
C LYS A 197 9.02 0.85 19.85
N ALA A 198 8.28 1.86 19.41
CA ALA A 198 6.96 2.17 19.93
C ALA A 198 6.00 1.00 19.70
N GLU A 199 6.05 0.36 18.53
CA GLU A 199 5.26 -0.83 18.24
C GLU A 199 5.64 -2.03 19.12
N THR A 200 6.95 -2.26 19.32
CA THR A 200 7.46 -3.34 20.18
C THR A 200 7.07 -3.13 21.65
N SER A 201 7.05 -1.87 22.13
CA SER A 201 6.64 -1.54 23.50
C SER A 201 5.14 -1.67 23.77
N ILE A 202 4.30 -1.64 22.72
CA ILE A 202 2.85 -1.90 22.80
C ILE A 202 2.56 -3.41 22.84
N GLN A 203 3.58 -4.26 23.01
CA GLN A 203 3.41 -5.66 23.38
C GLN A 203 3.55 -5.87 24.90
N PRO A 204 2.52 -5.59 25.74
CA PRO A 204 2.47 -6.17 27.08
C PRO A 204 2.00 -7.63 26.97
N THR A 205 2.85 -8.54 27.43
CA THR A 205 2.49 -9.64 28.34
C THR A 205 1.16 -10.41 28.12
N ASP A 206 0.85 -10.88 26.92
CA ASP A 206 -0.21 -11.91 26.72
C ASP A 206 0.32 -13.35 26.87
N ALA A 207 1.57 -13.52 27.31
CA ALA A 207 2.20 -14.82 27.54
C ALA A 207 2.01 -15.36 28.98
N LEU A 208 1.00 -14.92 29.74
CA LEU A 208 0.75 -15.43 31.10
C LEU A 208 -0.63 -16.03 31.37
N TYR A 209 -1.47 -16.23 30.35
CA TYR A 209 -2.64 -17.10 30.50
C TYR A 209 -2.88 -17.93 29.24
N ASN A 210 -2.23 -19.10 29.19
CA ASN A 210 -2.77 -20.36 28.68
C ASN A 210 -1.96 -21.51 29.28
#